data_AF-A0A2N5KAD4-F1
#
_entry.id   AF-A0A2N5KAD4-F1
#
_cell.length_a   1.000
_cell.length_b   1.000
_cell.length_c   1.000
_cell.angle_alpha   90.00
_cell.angle_beta   90.00
_cell.angle_gamma   90.00
#
_symmetry.space_group_name_H-M   'P 1'
#
loop_
_entity.id
_entity.type
_entity.pdbx_description
1 polymer ?
#
loop_
_entity_poly.entity_id
_entity_poly.type
_entity_poly.pdbx_seq_one_letter_code
_entity_poly.pdbx_strand_id
1 'polypeptide(L)'
;MHELIPVVVGVVIGLAVQEVRGLRLRTMGLVVLCLVGGAVASWINGELEVSYAFVSFDALLVWFGALAALSLATVWRRRRVH
;
A
#
# COMPACT_ATOMS: atom_id res chain seq x y z
N MET A 1 -17.54 -4.40 0.31
CA MET A 1 -16.71 -3.54 1.21
C MET A 1 -15.30 -4.10 1.42
N HIS A 2 -15.00 -5.32 0.96
CA HIS A 2 -13.69 -5.97 1.12
C HIS A 2 -12.53 -5.21 0.48
N GLU A 3 -12.78 -4.48 -0.61
CA GLU A 3 -11.79 -3.66 -1.32
C GLU A 3 -11.34 -2.41 -0.53
N LEU A 4 -12.10 -1.97 0.49
CA LEU A 4 -11.76 -0.77 1.25
C LEU A 4 -10.53 -0.99 2.13
N ILE A 5 -10.43 -2.16 2.76
CA ILE A 5 -9.33 -2.53 3.66
C ILE A 5 -7.97 -2.46 2.93
N PRO A 6 -7.75 -3.16 1.79
CA PRO A 6 -6.48 -3.11 1.09
C PRO A 6 -6.15 -1.70 0.59
N VAL A 7 -7.14 -0.92 0.16
CA VAL A 7 -6.92 0.48 -0.25
C VAL A 7 -6.43 1.33 0.93
N VAL A 8 -7.09 1.25 2.08
CA VAL A 8 -6.69 2.02 3.29
C VAL A 8 -5.31 1.60 3.76
N VAL A 9 -5.01 0.29 3.79
CA VAL A 9 -3.68 -0.23 4.11
C VAL A 9 -2.63 0.33 3.16
N GLY A 10 -2.94 0.35 1.86
CA GLY A 10 -2.11 0.98 0.83
C GLY A 10 -1.80 2.43 1.13
N VAL A 11 -2.83 3.24 1.41
CA VAL A 11 -2.67 4.66 1.75
C VAL A 11 -1.74 4.86 2.95
N VAL A 12 -1.94 4.09 4.02
CA VAL A 12 -1.09 4.17 5.22
C VAL A 12 0.37 3.83 4.91
N ILE A 13 0.61 2.75 4.14
CA ILE A 13 1.98 2.37 3.72
C ILE A 13 2.60 3.48 2.86
N GLY A 14 1.85 4.01 1.89
CA GLY A 14 2.31 5.06 1.01
C GLY A 14 2.69 6.35 1.75
N LEU A 15 2.01 6.67 2.86
CA LEU A 15 2.40 7.77 3.73
C LEU A 15 3.62 7.42 4.60
N ALA A 16 3.60 6.26 5.26
CA ALA A 16 4.67 5.83 6.17
C ALA A 16 6.03 5.69 5.47
N VAL A 17 6.06 5.18 4.23
CA VAL A 17 7.33 4.96 3.51
C VAL A 17 8.06 6.27 3.16
N GLN A 18 7.39 7.42 3.31
CA GLN A 18 7.99 8.72 3.05
C GLN A 18 8.98 9.15 4.13
N GLU A 19 8.83 8.60 5.33
CA GLU A 19 9.73 8.84 6.47
C GLU A 19 11.04 8.04 6.33
N VAL A 20 11.07 7.05 5.44
CA VAL A 20 12.24 6.20 5.22
C VAL A 20 13.28 6.94 4.37
N ARG A 21 14.46 7.17 4.95
CA ARG A 21 15.63 7.74 4.26
C ARG A 21 16.32 6.66 3.41
N GLY A 22 16.60 7.01 2.16
CA GLY A 22 17.31 6.15 1.20
C GLY A 22 16.36 5.47 0.20
N LEU A 23 16.58 5.72 -1.09
CA LEU A 23 15.70 5.26 -2.17
C LEU A 23 15.57 3.73 -2.19
N ARG A 24 16.67 3.01 -2.02
CA ARG A 24 16.67 1.54 -2.04
C ARG A 24 15.83 0.94 -0.91
N LEU A 25 16.02 1.41 0.32
CA LEU A 25 15.28 0.93 1.49
C LEU A 25 13.80 1.30 1.39
N ARG A 26 13.48 2.49 0.88
CA ARG A 26 12.10 2.92 0.61
C ARG A 26 11.42 2.03 -0.44
N THR A 27 12.08 1.74 -1.56
CA THR A 27 11.50 0.89 -2.60
C THR A 27 11.33 -0.55 -2.11
N MET A 28 12.33 -1.11 -1.43
CA MET A 28 12.23 -2.46 -0.85
C MET A 28 11.14 -2.53 0.20
N GLY A 29 11.07 -1.53 1.08
CA GLY A 29 10.02 -1.40 2.10
C GLY A 29 8.64 -1.32 1.48
N LEU A 30 8.46 -0.52 0.42
CA LEU A 30 7.18 -0.42 -0.30
C LEU A 30 6.74 -1.78 -0.86
N VAL A 31 7.64 -2.50 -1.54
CA VAL A 31 7.32 -3.84 -2.10
C VAL A 31 6.94 -4.82 -1.01
N VAL A 32 7.77 -4.94 0.03
CA VAL A 32 7.53 -5.90 1.12
C VAL A 32 6.24 -5.56 1.87
N LEU A 33 6.04 -4.29 2.24
CA LEU A 33 4.86 -3.86 2.98
C LEU A 33 3.57 -4.05 2.15
N CYS A 34 3.60 -3.83 0.84
CA CYS A 34 2.41 -4.03 0.00
C CYS A 34 2.06 -5.52 -0.13
N LEU A 35 3.05 -6.41 -0.28
CA LEU A 35 2.82 -7.84 -0.31
C LEU A 35 2.26 -8.36 1.02
N VAL A 36 2.87 -7.95 2.14
CA VAL A 36 2.40 -8.32 3.48
C VAL A 36 1.01 -7.73 3.76
N GLY A 37 0.80 -6.46 3.41
CA GLY A 37 -0.47 -5.76 3.58
C GLY A 37 -1.60 -6.40 2.79
N GLY A 38 -1.35 -6.82 1.54
CA GLY A 38 -2.32 -7.53 0.71
C GLY A 38 -2.69 -8.89 1.28
N ALA A 39 -1.71 -9.67 1.75
CA ALA A 39 -1.97 -10.94 2.40
C ALA A 39 -2.79 -10.79 3.69
N VAL A 40 -2.47 -9.80 4.51
CA VAL A 40 -3.21 -9.51 5.75
C VAL A 40 -4.63 -9.02 5.45
N ALA A 41 -4.81 -8.15 4.44
CA ALA A 41 -6.13 -7.68 4.02
C ALA A 41 -7.02 -8.85 3.56
N SER A 42 -6.47 -9.74 2.73
CA SER A 42 -7.20 -10.90 2.21
C SER A 42 -7.57 -11.89 3.33
N TRP A 43 -6.70 -12.04 4.34
CA TRP A 43 -7.01 -12.81 5.55
C TRP A 43 -8.12 -12.17 6.39
N ILE A 44 -8.07 -10.85 6.63
CA ILE A 44 -9.10 -10.12 7.38
C ILE A 44 -10.46 -10.19 6.68
N ASN A 45 -10.46 -10.15 5.35
CA ASN A 45 -11.67 -10.26 4.54
C ASN A 45 -12.26 -11.68 4.49
N GLY A 46 -11.53 -12.70 4.97
CA GLY A 46 -11.94 -14.11 4.86
C GLY A 46 -11.83 -14.68 3.44
N GLU A 47 -11.21 -13.95 2.52
CA GLU A 47 -11.15 -14.32 1.09
C GLU A 47 -10.19 -15.48 0.82
N LEU A 48 -9.24 -15.70 1.74
CA LEU A 48 -8.36 -16.88 1.72
C LEU A 48 -9.12 -18.21 1.82
N GLU A 49 -10.32 -18.21 2.39
CA GLU A 49 -11.18 -19.41 2.45
C GLU A 49 -11.82 -19.73 1.09
N VAL A 50 -11.91 -18.73 0.21
CA VAL A 50 -12.48 -18.86 -1.14
C VAL A 50 -11.40 -19.17 -2.17
N SER A 51 -10.32 -18.38 -2.19
CA SER A 51 -9.21 -18.57 -3.13
C SER A 51 -7.94 -17.82 -2.73
N TYR A 52 -6.79 -18.47 -2.89
CA TYR A 52 -5.49 -17.80 -2.75
C TYR A 52 -5.24 -16.70 -3.79
N ALA A 53 -6.02 -16.66 -4.89
CA ALA A 53 -5.91 -15.60 -5.88
C ALA A 53 -6.30 -14.23 -5.31
N PHE A 54 -7.11 -14.15 -4.26
CA PHE A 54 -7.49 -12.87 -3.66
C PHE A 54 -6.30 -12.12 -3.05
N VAL A 55 -5.26 -12.83 -2.60
CA VAL A 55 -4.03 -12.22 -2.10
C VAL A 55 -3.35 -11.36 -3.17
N SER A 56 -3.35 -11.80 -4.43
CA SER A 56 -2.72 -11.03 -5.50
C SER A 56 -3.54 -9.80 -5.87
N PHE A 57 -4.88 -9.90 -5.88
CA PHE A 57 -5.77 -8.76 -6.06
C PHE A 57 -5.61 -7.72 -4.94
N ASP A 58 -5.61 -8.16 -3.68
CA ASP A 58 -5.46 -7.28 -2.53
C ASP A 58 -4.07 -6.65 -2.47
N ALA A 59 -3.02 -7.39 -2.79
CA ALA A 59 -1.67 -6.83 -2.90
C ALA A 59 -1.58 -5.74 -3.99
N LEU A 60 -2.26 -5.92 -5.13
CA LEU A 60 -2.34 -4.89 -6.17
C LEU A 60 -3.11 -3.66 -5.69
N LEU A 61 -4.24 -3.84 -5.00
CA LEU A 61 -5.02 -2.73 -4.43
C LEU A 61 -4.20 -1.93 -3.40
N VAL A 62 -3.49 -2.63 -2.50
CA VAL A 62 -2.55 -2.02 -1.55
C VAL A 62 -1.47 -1.26 -2.29
N TRP A 63 -0.89 -1.84 -3.35
CA TRP A 63 0.15 -1.21 -4.17
C TRP A 63 -0.34 0.09 -4.83
N PHE A 64 -1.50 0.07 -5.49
CA PHE A 64 -2.07 1.26 -6.12
C PHE A 64 -2.45 2.33 -5.10
N GLY A 65 -3.04 1.95 -3.95
CA GLY A 65 -3.33 2.86 -2.86
C GLY A 65 -2.06 3.54 -2.32
N ALA A 66 -0.99 2.77 -2.16
CA ALA A 66 0.30 3.29 -1.70
C ALA A 66 0.93 4.25 -2.71
N LEU A 67 0.93 3.91 -4.01
CA LEU A 67 1.44 4.81 -5.05
C LEU A 67 0.64 6.10 -5.16
N ALA A 68 -0.70 6.03 -5.04
CA ALA A 68 -1.56 7.20 -5.03
C ALA A 68 -1.21 8.12 -3.84
N ALA A 69 -1.18 7.58 -2.61
CA ALA A 69 -0.82 8.36 -1.43
C ALA A 69 0.59 8.95 -1.51
N LEU A 70 1.56 8.17 -2.00
CA LEU A 70 2.95 8.58 -2.19
C LEU A 70 3.07 9.76 -3.17
N SER A 71 2.39 9.66 -4.31
CA SER A 71 2.42 10.67 -5.35
C SER A 71 1.72 11.96 -4.89
N LEU A 72 0.52 11.86 -4.33
CA LEU A 72 -0.21 13.00 -3.77
C LEU A 72 0.60 13.73 -2.70
N ALA A 73 1.17 13.01 -1.73
CA ALA A 73 1.97 13.62 -0.68
C ALA A 73 3.25 14.26 -1.23
N THR A 74 3.87 13.67 -2.25
CA THR A 74 5.04 14.24 -2.92
C THR A 74 4.68 15.53 -3.66
N VAL A 75 3.57 15.54 -4.40
CA VAL A 75 3.06 16.75 -5.08
C VAL A 75 2.70 17.83 -4.06
N TRP A 76 2.03 17.47 -2.96
CA TRP A 76 1.65 18.42 -1.93
C TRP A 76 2.87 19.07 -1.27
N ARG A 77 3.89 18.28 -0.90
CA ARG A 77 5.13 18.84 -0.35
C ARG A 77 5.80 19.80 -1.32
N ARG A 78 5.87 19.45 -2.61
CA ARG A 78 6.43 20.35 -3.63
C ARG A 78 5.68 21.68 -3.71
N ARG A 79 4.34 21.66 -3.59
CA ARG A 79 3.51 22.87 -3.60
C ARG A 79 3.65 23.75 -2.36
N ARG A 80 4.08 23.23 -1.21
CA ARG A 80 4.29 24.02 0.02
C ARG A 80 5.67 24.68 0.10
N VAL A 81 6.60 24.27 -0.74
CA VAL A 81 7.97 24.83 -0.80
C VAL A 81 8.06 25.99 -1.79
N HIS A 82 7.06 26.14 -2.67
CA HIS A 82 6.82 27.32 -3.50
C HIS A 82 5.82 28.26 -2.83
#